data_AF-A0A437M703-F1
#
_entry.id   AF-A0A437M703-F1
#
_cell.length_a   1.000
_cell.length_b   1.000
_cell.length_c   1.000
_cell.angle_alpha   90.00
_cell.angle_beta   90.00
_cell.angle_gamma   90.00
#
_symmetry.space_group_name_H-M   'P 1'
#
loop_
_entity.id
_entity.type
_entity.pdbx_description
1 polymer ?
#
loop_
_entity_poly.entity_id
_entity_poly.type
_entity_poly.pdbx_seq_one_letter_code
_entity_poly.pdbx_strand_id
1 'polypeptide(L)'
;MIANRPSHLLADPTYSIRPALPYRVDWSPVPAFVRRSIFELGGIQPITKSMVTAAGGTLHDTPSEGEVALFREANIEFQMIFIVASLVAKAGEGEGFGTTPFALSLLPASKRGEIQTAPIDLVEKLTLAYDPANPPLYARFDPFEGSYGLFGINTPGLAGGKGHLDELGLVIGQFWLATSFDHDEVLQPDIGLPPGDAWRRYAKNRQKLLFTPFKKLEPRRIWGADSPIELFLLQELARRGHHPQLQMLIMENGGTYPSFYNLWGDLDFRYSHAAVTEADLYFPEQRIAVFCDGGRFHSGGKKKKDEAISEKLRGFGITPVRIDGRTIVNDLAGAANRVEAALAGSDAQ
;
A
#
# COMPACT_ATOMS: atom_id res chain seq x y z
N MET A 1 -10.66 0.64 13.85
CA MET A 1 -10.50 -0.78 14.26
C MET A 1 -11.33 -1.57 13.30
N ILE A 2 -10.73 -2.59 12.69
CA ILE A 2 -11.31 -3.24 11.52
C ILE A 2 -12.59 -3.97 11.95
N ALA A 3 -13.73 -3.49 11.44
CA ALA A 3 -15.05 -3.99 11.80
C ALA A 3 -15.41 -5.27 11.04
N ASN A 4 -16.44 -5.98 11.52
CA ASN A 4 -17.05 -7.14 10.86
C ASN A 4 -16.08 -8.32 10.60
N ARG A 5 -15.14 -8.55 11.51
CA ARG A 5 -14.24 -9.71 11.46
C ARG A 5 -15.05 -11.02 11.43
N PRO A 6 -14.78 -11.92 10.47
CA PRO A 6 -15.41 -13.23 10.42
C PRO A 6 -15.14 -14.02 11.71
N SER A 7 -16.18 -14.69 12.23
CA SER A 7 -16.04 -15.57 13.40
C SER A 7 -15.03 -16.69 13.16
N HIS A 8 -14.86 -17.11 11.91
CA HIS A 8 -13.86 -18.09 11.48
C HIS A 8 -12.43 -17.67 11.84
N LEU A 9 -12.05 -16.41 11.61
CA LEU A 9 -10.73 -15.91 11.97
C LEU A 9 -10.58 -15.75 13.48
N LEU A 10 -11.63 -15.27 14.16
CA LEU A 10 -11.61 -15.09 15.61
C LEU A 10 -11.53 -16.41 16.39
N ALA A 11 -11.95 -17.51 15.79
CA ALA A 11 -11.85 -18.84 16.38
C ALA A 11 -10.41 -19.40 16.34
N ASP A 12 -9.52 -18.86 15.50
CA ASP A 12 -8.11 -19.24 15.47
C ASP A 12 -7.37 -18.60 16.66
N PRO A 13 -6.80 -19.40 17.59
CA PRO A 13 -6.11 -18.87 18.76
C PRO A 13 -4.86 -18.06 18.40
N THR A 14 -4.26 -18.30 17.24
CA THR A 14 -3.06 -17.60 16.77
C THR A 14 -3.38 -16.24 16.15
N TYR A 15 -4.59 -16.05 15.62
CA TYR A 15 -5.04 -14.80 14.98
C TYR A 15 -5.12 -13.61 15.95
N SER A 16 -5.33 -13.90 17.24
CA SER A 16 -5.44 -12.88 18.31
C SER A 16 -4.13 -12.68 19.07
N ILE A 17 -3.02 -13.17 18.53
CA ILE A 17 -1.68 -13.03 19.10
C ILE A 17 -0.76 -12.38 18.07
N ARG A 18 -0.17 -11.25 18.44
CA ARG A 18 0.89 -10.61 17.65
C ARG A 18 2.26 -11.12 18.07
N PRO A 19 3.13 -11.46 17.11
CA PRO A 19 4.51 -11.74 17.41
C PRO A 19 5.25 -10.48 17.90
N ALA A 20 6.30 -10.68 18.70
CA ALA A 20 7.21 -9.60 19.05
C ALA A 20 8.12 -9.24 17.87
N LEU A 21 8.73 -8.05 17.91
CA LEU A 21 9.79 -7.67 16.98
C LEU A 21 11.03 -8.59 17.14
N PRO A 22 11.86 -8.74 16.09
CA PRO A 22 11.71 -8.15 14.76
C PRO A 22 10.73 -8.92 13.86
N TYR A 23 10.05 -8.20 12.95
CA TYR A 23 9.26 -8.83 11.89
C TYR A 23 10.12 -9.09 10.66
N ARG A 24 9.95 -10.29 10.08
CA ARG A 24 10.51 -10.61 8.77
C ARG A 24 9.47 -10.31 7.70
N VAL A 25 9.59 -9.14 7.08
CA VAL A 25 8.65 -8.68 6.06
C VAL A 25 9.06 -9.23 4.69
N ASP A 26 8.22 -10.08 4.12
CA ASP A 26 8.30 -10.51 2.73
C ASP A 26 7.71 -9.45 1.81
N TRP A 27 8.57 -8.83 1.01
CA TRP A 27 8.22 -7.77 0.08
C TRP A 27 7.82 -8.28 -1.30
N SER A 28 7.88 -9.60 -1.55
CA SER A 28 7.60 -10.18 -2.86
C SER A 28 6.20 -9.86 -3.40
N PRO A 29 5.14 -9.72 -2.58
CA PRO A 29 3.82 -9.36 -3.11
C PRO A 29 3.70 -7.89 -3.53
N VAL A 30 4.58 -7.01 -3.05
CA VAL A 30 4.57 -5.59 -3.42
C VAL A 30 5.25 -5.40 -4.79
N PRO A 31 4.58 -4.80 -5.79
CA PRO A 31 5.14 -4.61 -7.12
C PRO A 31 6.49 -3.87 -7.08
N ALA A 32 7.47 -4.34 -7.86
CA ALA A 32 8.84 -3.82 -7.79
C ALA A 32 8.94 -2.31 -8.08
N PHE A 33 8.17 -1.79 -9.03
CA PHE A 33 8.15 -0.34 -9.30
C PHE A 33 7.50 0.46 -8.17
N VAL A 34 6.49 -0.10 -7.48
CA VAL A 34 5.90 0.53 -6.29
C VAL A 34 6.95 0.62 -5.19
N ARG A 35 7.66 -0.48 -4.90
CA ARG A 35 8.76 -0.50 -3.92
C ARG A 35 9.84 0.53 -4.22
N ARG A 36 10.34 0.55 -5.46
CA ARG A 36 11.35 1.53 -5.89
C ARG A 36 10.86 2.98 -5.80
N SER A 37 9.57 3.23 -6.03
CA SER A 37 9.01 4.58 -5.95
C SER A 37 9.00 5.19 -4.54
N ILE A 38 9.04 4.35 -3.51
CA ILE A 38 9.03 4.78 -2.10
C ILE A 38 10.37 4.55 -1.38
N PHE A 39 11.31 3.83 -1.99
CA PHE A 39 12.58 3.44 -1.36
C PHE A 39 13.48 4.64 -1.03
N GLU A 40 13.51 5.67 -1.88
CA GLU A 40 14.36 6.86 -1.70
C GLU A 40 13.63 8.01 -0.98
N LEU A 41 12.62 7.71 -0.17
CA LEU A 41 11.93 8.73 0.63
C LEU A 41 12.64 8.90 1.98
N GLY A 42 13.45 9.95 2.07
CA GLY A 42 14.12 10.42 3.28
C GLY A 42 14.25 11.94 3.27
N GLY A 43 14.70 12.53 4.38
CA GLY A 43 14.91 13.98 4.51
C GLY A 43 13.71 14.83 4.10
N ILE A 44 13.98 15.96 3.44
CA ILE A 44 12.98 16.86 2.87
C ILE A 44 12.57 16.39 1.48
N GLN A 45 11.25 16.33 1.23
CA GLN A 45 10.64 15.93 -0.01
C GLN A 45 9.57 16.94 -0.46
N PRO A 46 9.30 17.07 -1.78
CA PRO A 46 10.10 16.49 -2.87
C PRO A 46 11.48 17.12 -2.96
N ILE A 47 12.46 16.36 -3.46
CA ILE A 47 13.74 16.90 -3.88
C ILE A 47 13.55 17.79 -5.11
N THR A 48 14.04 19.03 -5.08
CA THR A 48 14.02 19.98 -6.20
C THR A 48 15.42 20.35 -6.68
N LYS A 49 15.52 20.88 -7.91
CA LYS A 49 16.78 21.47 -8.43
C LYS A 49 17.32 22.59 -7.55
N SER A 50 16.43 23.44 -7.03
CA SER A 50 16.78 24.52 -6.09
C SER A 50 17.39 23.97 -4.80
N MET A 51 16.86 22.89 -4.23
CA MET A 51 17.46 22.23 -3.06
C MET A 51 18.86 21.70 -3.34
N VAL A 52 19.04 20.97 -4.45
CA VAL A 52 20.36 20.43 -4.85
C VAL A 52 21.38 21.56 -5.00
N THR A 53 20.98 22.67 -5.60
CA THR A 53 21.84 23.86 -5.77
C THR A 53 22.19 24.48 -4.41
N ALA A 54 21.20 24.66 -3.55
CA ALA A 54 21.37 25.23 -2.22
C ALA A 54 22.28 24.36 -1.32
N ALA A 55 22.22 23.04 -1.45
CA ALA A 55 23.06 22.10 -0.72
C ALA A 55 24.48 21.94 -1.29
N GLY A 56 24.80 22.59 -2.42
CA GLY A 56 26.10 22.41 -3.09
C GLY A 56 26.26 21.05 -3.79
N GLY A 57 25.16 20.38 -4.11
CA GLY A 57 25.11 19.17 -4.94
C GLY A 57 24.66 17.90 -4.22
N THR A 58 25.03 17.70 -2.95
CA THR A 58 24.70 16.49 -2.20
C THR A 58 23.64 16.77 -1.14
N LEU A 59 22.56 16.00 -1.14
CA LEU A 59 21.49 16.09 -0.15
C LEU A 59 21.64 15.02 0.93
N HIS A 60 21.20 15.35 2.13
CA HIS A 60 21.21 14.47 3.30
C HIS A 60 19.85 14.50 4.00
N ASP A 61 19.60 13.55 4.91
CA ASP A 61 18.35 13.54 5.69
C ASP A 61 18.22 14.77 6.60
N THR A 62 19.36 15.25 7.12
CA THR A 62 19.46 16.55 7.79
C THR A 62 19.73 17.62 6.74
N PRO A 63 18.93 18.69 6.66
CA PRO A 63 19.13 19.73 5.66
C PRO A 63 20.43 20.50 5.92
N SER A 64 21.09 20.92 4.84
CA SER A 64 22.25 21.81 4.87
C SER A 64 21.86 23.25 5.24
N GLU A 65 22.84 24.09 5.64
CA GLU A 65 22.60 25.51 5.92
C GLU A 65 21.98 26.25 4.72
N GLY A 66 22.37 25.87 3.49
CA GLY A 66 21.82 26.45 2.27
C GLY A 66 20.36 26.07 2.04
N GLU A 67 19.99 24.80 2.26
CA GLU A 67 18.57 24.38 2.23
C GLU A 67 17.77 25.09 3.32
N VAL A 68 18.35 25.23 4.52
CA VAL A 68 17.70 25.93 5.62
C VAL A 68 17.41 27.38 5.26
N ALA A 69 18.38 28.10 4.66
CA ALA A 69 18.19 29.46 4.18
C ALA A 69 17.12 29.55 3.09
N LEU A 70 17.16 28.65 2.10
CA LEU A 70 16.18 28.57 1.00
C LEU A 70 14.75 28.46 1.52
N PHE A 71 14.49 27.51 2.42
CA PHE A 71 13.14 27.29 2.96
C PHE A 71 12.70 28.36 3.95
N ARG A 72 13.64 28.95 4.69
CA ARG A 72 13.36 30.06 5.62
C ARG A 72 12.94 31.32 4.86
N GLU A 73 13.63 31.66 3.78
CA GLU A 73 13.30 32.81 2.94
C GLU A 73 11.92 32.63 2.26
N ALA A 74 11.63 31.42 1.78
CA ALA A 74 10.35 31.09 1.16
C ALA A 74 9.19 30.89 2.17
N ASN A 75 9.47 30.93 3.48
CA ASN A 75 8.51 30.67 4.56
C ASN A 75 7.71 29.36 4.36
N ILE A 76 8.40 28.29 3.98
CA ILE A 76 7.79 26.98 3.72
C ILE A 76 7.68 26.19 5.03
N GLU A 77 6.49 25.63 5.29
CA GLU A 77 6.27 24.67 6.36
C GLU A 77 6.35 23.22 5.86
N PHE A 78 6.53 22.28 6.80
CA PHE A 78 6.70 20.86 6.51
C PHE A 78 5.72 20.00 7.30
N GLN A 79 5.23 18.92 6.69
CA GLN A 79 4.49 17.86 7.37
C GLN A 79 5.39 16.64 7.51
N MET A 80 5.53 16.07 8.71
CA MET A 80 6.17 14.76 8.84
C MET A 80 5.21 13.70 8.31
N ILE A 81 5.66 12.91 7.34
CA ILE A 81 4.88 11.83 6.73
C ILE A 81 5.51 10.49 7.11
N PHE A 82 4.69 9.57 7.58
CA PHE A 82 5.05 8.18 7.82
C PHE A 82 4.58 7.30 6.67
N ILE A 83 5.45 6.40 6.23
CA ILE A 83 5.12 5.31 5.33
C ILE A 83 4.81 4.11 6.20
N VAL A 84 3.57 3.62 6.15
CA VAL A 84 3.05 2.59 7.05
C VAL A 84 2.73 1.34 6.27
N ALA A 85 3.30 0.21 6.68
CA ALA A 85 2.95 -1.12 6.21
C ALA A 85 2.00 -1.82 7.19
N SER A 86 0.87 -2.28 6.68
CA SER A 86 -0.04 -3.18 7.42
C SER A 86 0.21 -4.62 6.98
N LEU A 87 0.28 -5.52 7.97
CA LEU A 87 0.84 -6.85 7.79
C LEU A 87 -0.19 -7.95 8.03
N VAL A 88 -0.08 -9.04 7.27
CA VAL A 88 -0.70 -10.33 7.60
C VAL A 88 0.39 -11.37 7.86
N ALA A 89 0.03 -12.40 8.63
CA ALA A 89 0.93 -13.52 8.87
C ALA A 89 1.10 -14.35 7.59
N LYS A 90 2.31 -14.87 7.37
CA LYS A 90 2.61 -15.87 6.33
C LYS A 90 2.79 -17.23 7.00
N ALA A 91 2.10 -18.25 6.52
CA ALA A 91 2.26 -19.62 7.01
C ALA A 91 3.56 -20.25 6.44
N GLY A 92 4.49 -20.70 7.31
CA GLY A 92 5.80 -21.32 6.95
C GLY A 92 6.81 -20.32 6.34
N GLU A 93 8.14 -20.39 6.50
CA GLU A 93 9.10 -21.38 7.04
C GLU A 93 10.15 -20.67 7.94
N GLY A 94 10.67 -21.35 8.98
CA GLY A 94 11.86 -20.96 9.75
C GLY A 94 11.63 -20.29 11.12
N GLU A 95 12.72 -20.04 11.87
CA GLU A 95 12.69 -19.30 13.14
C GLU A 95 12.34 -17.82 12.91
N GLY A 96 11.15 -17.39 13.36
CA GLY A 96 10.61 -16.04 13.22
C GLY A 96 9.27 -16.03 12.49
N PHE A 97 8.36 -15.15 12.89
CA PHE A 97 7.07 -15.00 12.20
C PHE A 97 7.27 -14.24 10.90
N GLY A 98 7.16 -14.94 9.76
CA GLY A 98 7.10 -14.31 8.44
C GLY A 98 5.82 -13.50 8.28
N THR A 99 5.94 -12.29 7.77
CA THR A 99 4.80 -11.40 7.50
C THR A 99 4.85 -10.91 6.07
N THR A 100 3.70 -10.57 5.50
CA THR A 100 3.64 -9.87 4.21
C THR A 100 2.80 -8.62 4.32
N PRO A 101 3.18 -7.51 3.66
CA PRO A 101 2.31 -6.37 3.53
C PRO A 101 1.04 -6.73 2.76
N PHE A 102 -0.10 -6.30 3.27
CA PHE A 102 -1.37 -6.28 2.53
C PHE A 102 -1.80 -4.88 2.14
N ALA A 103 -1.24 -3.85 2.80
CA ALA A 103 -1.47 -2.46 2.47
C ALA A 103 -0.23 -1.62 2.80
N LEU A 104 0.02 -0.62 1.96
CA LEU A 104 1.00 0.44 2.16
C LEU A 104 0.29 1.79 2.10
N SER A 105 0.48 2.64 3.10
CA SER A 105 -0.21 3.92 3.21
C SER A 105 0.71 5.02 3.70
N LEU A 106 0.43 6.26 3.30
CA LEU A 106 1.02 7.47 3.85
C LEU A 106 0.11 8.06 4.93
N LEU A 107 0.71 8.43 6.07
CA LEU A 107 0.01 9.13 7.15
C LEU A 107 0.78 10.39 7.58
N PRO A 108 0.13 11.54 7.75
CA PRO A 108 0.76 12.70 8.36
C PRO A 108 0.87 12.52 9.87
N ALA A 109 1.95 13.02 10.45
CA ALA A 109 2.05 13.19 11.90
C ALA A 109 0.90 14.08 12.38
N SER A 110 0.27 13.66 13.47
CA SER A 110 -0.89 14.35 14.02
C SER A 110 -0.82 14.42 15.54
N LYS A 111 -1.48 15.45 16.10
CA LYS A 111 -1.62 15.63 17.53
C LYS A 111 -3.03 16.13 17.80
N ARG A 112 -3.75 15.47 18.70
CA ARG A 112 -5.13 15.83 19.09
C ARG A 112 -6.09 15.93 17.89
N GLY A 113 -5.91 15.10 16.87
CA GLY A 113 -6.78 15.09 15.68
C GLY A 113 -6.41 16.12 14.61
N GLU A 114 -5.32 16.85 14.78
CA GLU A 114 -4.85 17.86 13.82
C GLU A 114 -3.51 17.48 13.21
N ILE A 115 -3.38 17.68 11.90
CA ILE A 115 -2.10 17.53 11.19
C ILE A 115 -1.11 18.54 11.77
N GLN A 116 0.09 18.08 12.08
CA GLN A 116 1.15 18.97 12.54
C GLN A 116 1.95 19.49 11.36
N THR A 117 2.26 20.78 11.39
CA THR A 117 3.28 21.39 10.54
C THR A 117 4.47 21.84 11.39
N ALA A 118 5.63 21.92 10.75
CA ALA A 118 6.88 22.33 11.35
C ALA A 118 7.57 23.38 10.46
N PRO A 119 8.14 24.45 11.02
CA PRO A 119 9.04 25.32 10.26
C PRO A 119 10.39 24.62 10.03
N ILE A 120 11.19 25.13 9.08
CA ILE A 120 12.51 24.59 8.78
C ILE A 120 13.45 24.54 10.00
N ASP A 121 13.35 25.51 10.92
CA ASP A 121 14.17 25.57 12.14
C ASP A 121 13.92 24.39 13.10
N LEU A 122 12.75 23.77 13.02
CA LEU A 122 12.45 22.55 13.77
C LEU A 122 12.93 21.31 13.00
N VAL A 123 12.74 21.29 11.68
CA VAL A 123 13.20 20.20 10.80
C VAL A 123 14.71 20.01 10.91
N GLU A 124 15.50 21.09 10.87
CA GLU A 124 16.96 21.08 11.02
C GLU A 124 17.43 20.43 12.33
N LYS A 125 16.66 20.60 13.41
CA LYS A 125 17.02 20.09 14.74
C LYS A 125 16.56 18.65 14.99
N LEU A 126 15.61 18.15 14.22
CA LEU A 126 15.05 16.82 14.37
C LEU A 126 15.75 15.84 13.42
N THR A 127 16.75 15.14 13.93
CA THR A 127 17.35 14.02 13.19
C THR A 127 16.37 12.85 13.14
N LEU A 128 15.91 12.51 11.93
CA LEU A 128 15.03 11.38 11.66
C LEU A 128 15.82 10.06 11.59
N ALA A 129 16.54 9.69 12.66
CA ALA A 129 17.20 8.39 12.69
C ALA A 129 16.15 7.26 12.74
N TYR A 130 16.00 6.54 11.63
CA TYR A 130 15.15 5.35 11.56
C TYR A 130 15.92 4.13 12.05
N ASP A 131 15.45 3.52 13.15
CA ASP A 131 15.96 2.23 13.62
C ASP A 131 15.06 1.10 13.09
N PRO A 132 15.49 0.32 12.08
CA PRO A 132 14.71 -0.81 11.56
C PRO A 132 14.52 -1.94 12.58
N ALA A 133 15.32 -2.01 13.64
CA ALA A 133 15.14 -2.98 14.72
C ALA A 133 14.04 -2.55 15.72
N ASN A 134 13.80 -1.25 15.85
CA ASN A 134 12.77 -0.66 16.72
C ASN A 134 11.95 0.40 15.98
N PRO A 135 11.28 0.04 14.87
CA PRO A 135 10.56 1.00 14.06
C PRO A 135 9.40 1.62 14.85
N PRO A 136 9.04 2.89 14.57
CA PRO A 136 7.79 3.43 15.06
C PRO A 136 6.61 2.56 14.61
N LEU A 137 5.56 2.50 15.42
CA LEU A 137 4.40 1.67 15.10
C LEU A 137 3.10 2.26 15.61
N TYR A 138 2.04 1.97 14.87
CA TYR A 138 0.66 2.22 15.24
C TYR A 138 0.03 0.93 15.76
N ALA A 139 -0.54 0.98 16.96
CA ALA A 139 -1.34 -0.09 17.52
C ALA A 139 -2.84 0.18 17.30
N ARG A 140 -3.62 -0.88 17.05
CA ARG A 140 -5.05 -0.79 16.70
C ARG A 140 -5.30 0.05 15.45
N PHE A 141 -4.34 0.01 14.53
CA PHE A 141 -4.36 0.73 13.26
C PHE A 141 -5.39 0.13 12.31
N ASP A 142 -6.06 1.00 11.57
CA ASP A 142 -6.98 0.64 10.50
C ASP A 142 -6.49 1.27 9.20
N PRO A 143 -5.95 0.51 8.25
CA PRO A 143 -5.41 1.07 7.01
C PRO A 143 -6.49 1.63 6.08
N PHE A 144 -7.76 1.27 6.28
CA PHE A 144 -8.88 1.67 5.42
C PHE A 144 -9.49 3.00 5.88
N GLU A 145 -9.48 3.25 7.20
CA GLU A 145 -10.03 4.48 7.78
C GLU A 145 -8.97 5.44 8.34
N GLY A 146 -7.76 4.95 8.62
CA GLY A 146 -6.68 5.68 9.28
C GLY A 146 -6.82 5.84 10.78
N SER A 147 -7.83 5.22 11.39
CA SER A 147 -7.96 5.23 12.84
C SER A 147 -6.85 4.40 13.49
N TYR A 148 -6.35 4.85 14.64
CA TYR A 148 -5.40 4.10 15.46
C TYR A 148 -5.63 4.38 16.94
N GLY A 149 -5.21 3.44 17.79
CA GLY A 149 -5.31 3.60 19.24
C GLY A 149 -4.11 4.36 19.82
N LEU A 150 -2.90 3.91 19.50
CA LEU A 150 -1.66 4.48 20.01
C LEU A 150 -0.60 4.51 18.92
N PHE A 151 0.17 5.59 18.88
CA PHE A 151 1.41 5.68 18.10
C PHE A 151 2.58 5.67 19.08
N GLY A 152 3.61 4.88 18.77
CA GLY A 152 4.78 4.74 19.62
C GLY A 152 6.08 4.80 18.82
N ILE A 153 7.05 5.54 19.35
CA ILE A 153 8.44 5.59 18.89
C ILE A 153 9.28 4.92 19.97
N ASN A 154 10.25 4.07 19.61
CA ASN A 154 11.10 3.34 20.56
C ASN A 154 10.31 2.56 21.62
N THR A 155 9.18 1.97 21.21
CA THR A 155 8.24 1.24 22.09
C THR A 155 8.00 -0.18 21.58
N PRO A 156 9.05 -1.03 21.54
CA PRO A 156 8.95 -2.38 20.98
C PRO A 156 7.90 -3.26 21.66
N GLY A 157 7.56 -2.96 22.93
CA GLY A 157 6.49 -3.64 23.66
C GLY A 157 5.08 -3.47 23.05
N LEU A 158 4.86 -2.51 22.15
CA LEU A 158 3.59 -2.37 21.44
C LEU A 158 3.40 -3.38 20.31
N ALA A 159 4.49 -3.97 19.80
CA ALA A 159 4.46 -4.88 18.67
C ALA A 159 3.82 -6.24 19.03
N GLY A 160 4.28 -6.87 20.12
CA GLY A 160 3.83 -8.19 20.54
C GLY A 160 2.65 -8.20 21.50
N GLY A 161 2.06 -9.39 21.69
CA GLY A 161 1.05 -9.64 22.72
C GLY A 161 -0.36 -9.85 22.18
N LYS A 162 -1.38 -9.61 23.00
CA LYS A 162 -2.78 -9.79 22.61
C LYS A 162 -3.19 -8.73 21.58
N GLY A 163 -3.79 -9.17 20.48
CA GLY A 163 -4.29 -8.32 19.40
C GLY A 163 -4.11 -8.96 18.03
N HIS A 164 -4.63 -8.31 16.99
CA HIS A 164 -4.53 -8.79 15.62
C HIS A 164 -3.34 -8.13 14.91
N LEU A 165 -2.55 -8.93 14.19
CA LEU A 165 -1.40 -8.43 13.43
C LEU A 165 -1.82 -7.43 12.34
N ASP A 166 -3.00 -7.61 11.76
CA ASP A 166 -3.58 -6.71 10.76
C ASP A 166 -3.98 -5.32 11.28
N GLU A 167 -3.99 -5.13 12.61
CA GLU A 167 -4.14 -3.81 13.24
C GLU A 167 -2.82 -3.22 13.71
N LEU A 168 -1.70 -3.76 13.27
CA LEU A 168 -0.41 -3.13 13.46
C LEU A 168 -0.02 -2.36 12.20
N GLY A 169 0.21 -1.07 12.35
CA GLY A 169 0.82 -0.24 11.31
C GLY A 169 2.31 -0.09 11.59
N LEU A 170 3.15 -0.84 10.89
CA LEU A 170 4.60 -0.74 11.00
C LEU A 170 5.10 0.46 10.19
N VAL A 171 5.78 1.43 10.81
CA VAL A 171 6.42 2.51 10.05
C VAL A 171 7.68 1.96 9.38
N ILE A 172 7.71 2.00 8.05
CA ILE A 172 8.81 1.49 7.22
C ILE A 172 9.71 2.60 6.66
N GLY A 173 9.34 3.85 6.88
CA GLY A 173 10.06 5.03 6.44
C GLY A 173 9.32 6.30 6.81
N GLN A 174 10.02 7.43 6.76
CA GLN A 174 9.48 8.73 7.11
C GLN A 174 10.23 9.84 6.38
N PHE A 175 9.54 10.94 6.10
CA PHE A 175 10.13 12.11 5.44
C PHE A 175 9.39 13.39 5.82
N TRP A 176 10.01 14.54 5.59
CA TRP A 176 9.41 15.86 5.72
C TRP A 176 8.85 16.33 4.38
N LEU A 177 7.54 16.47 4.28
CA LEU A 177 6.87 16.96 3.08
C LEU A 177 6.76 18.49 3.11
N ALA A 178 7.41 19.17 2.19
CA ALA A 178 7.20 20.60 1.97
C ALA A 178 5.73 20.88 1.58
N THR A 179 5.12 21.86 2.24
CA THR A 179 3.73 22.26 2.01
C THR A 179 3.50 23.00 0.68
N SER A 180 4.58 23.49 0.07
CA SER A 180 4.59 24.14 -1.25
C SER A 180 5.94 23.93 -1.91
N PHE A 181 5.96 23.80 -3.24
CA PHE A 181 7.15 23.66 -4.06
C PHE A 181 6.80 23.90 -5.54
N ASP A 182 7.81 24.14 -6.37
CA ASP A 182 7.65 24.18 -7.83
C ASP A 182 7.66 22.76 -8.40
N HIS A 183 6.54 22.37 -9.03
CA HIS A 183 6.35 21.06 -9.64
C HIS A 183 7.31 20.77 -10.80
N ASP A 184 7.77 21.80 -11.51
CA ASP A 184 8.67 21.67 -12.67
C ASP A 184 10.14 21.54 -12.25
N GLU A 185 10.46 21.82 -10.98
CA GLU A 185 11.78 21.64 -10.40
C GLU A 185 11.99 20.27 -9.74
N VAL A 186 10.93 19.50 -9.54
CA VAL A 186 11.01 18.22 -8.82
C VAL A 186 11.88 17.21 -9.58
N LEU A 187 12.89 16.69 -8.88
CA LEU A 187 13.71 15.57 -9.34
C LEU A 187 13.04 14.26 -8.92
N GLN A 188 12.98 13.31 -9.84
CA GLN A 188 12.38 12.00 -9.62
C GLN A 188 13.45 10.91 -9.65
N PRO A 189 13.34 9.90 -8.77
CA PRO A 189 14.32 8.83 -8.71
C PRO A 189 14.16 7.90 -9.92
N ASP A 190 15.28 7.44 -10.49
CA ASP A 190 15.23 6.46 -11.58
C ASP A 190 14.81 5.09 -11.04
N ILE A 191 13.55 4.74 -11.31
CA ILE A 191 13.00 3.44 -10.92
C ILE A 191 13.15 2.37 -12.01
N GLY A 192 13.88 2.66 -13.09
CA GLY A 192 14.10 1.77 -14.23
C GLY A 192 12.98 1.79 -15.27
N LEU A 193 12.25 2.91 -15.38
CA LEU A 193 11.25 3.11 -16.43
C LEU A 193 11.89 3.71 -17.68
N PRO A 194 11.40 3.36 -18.89
CA PRO A 194 11.92 3.95 -20.12
C PRO A 194 11.64 5.46 -20.15
N PRO A 195 12.56 6.27 -20.73
CA PRO A 195 12.36 7.70 -20.86
C PRO A 195 11.15 8.02 -21.77
N GLY A 196 10.59 9.23 -21.62
CA GLY A 196 9.45 9.70 -22.41
C GLY A 196 8.12 9.63 -21.67
N ASP A 197 7.05 9.15 -22.34
CA ASP A 197 5.69 9.19 -21.79
C ASP A 197 5.54 8.36 -20.51
N ALA A 198 6.16 7.18 -20.46
CA ALA A 198 6.12 6.29 -19.30
C ALA A 198 6.67 7.00 -18.04
N TRP A 199 7.87 7.56 -18.18
CA TRP A 199 8.52 8.36 -17.15
C TRP A 199 7.66 9.57 -16.74
N ARG A 200 7.12 10.32 -17.70
CA ARG A 200 6.27 11.50 -17.42
C ARG A 200 5.02 11.14 -16.62
N ARG A 201 4.35 10.05 -16.96
CA ARG A 201 3.16 9.57 -16.22
C ARG A 201 3.52 9.12 -14.81
N TYR A 202 4.63 8.39 -14.67
CA TYR A 202 5.20 8.03 -13.38
C TYR A 202 5.49 9.27 -12.53
N ALA A 203 6.27 10.23 -13.04
CA ALA A 203 6.62 11.45 -12.32
C ALA A 203 5.37 12.20 -11.85
N LYS A 204 4.39 12.41 -12.74
CA LYS A 204 3.14 13.09 -12.40
C LYS A 204 2.33 12.33 -11.34
N ASN A 205 2.19 11.01 -11.48
CA ASN A 205 1.47 10.19 -10.52
C ASN A 205 2.17 10.18 -9.16
N ARG A 206 3.49 9.99 -9.14
CA ARG A 206 4.30 10.02 -7.93
C ARG A 206 4.22 11.36 -7.21
N GLN A 207 4.32 12.49 -7.92
CA GLN A 207 4.14 13.81 -7.30
C GLN A 207 2.75 13.95 -6.67
N LYS A 208 1.70 13.58 -7.40
CA LYS A 208 0.32 13.65 -6.89
C LYS A 208 0.14 12.74 -5.66
N LEU A 209 0.65 11.52 -5.72
CA LEU A 209 0.47 10.51 -4.69
C LEU A 209 1.33 10.79 -3.45
N LEU A 210 2.61 11.14 -3.60
CA LEU A 210 3.52 11.24 -2.46
C LEU A 210 3.66 12.67 -1.94
N PHE A 211 3.53 13.67 -2.81
CA PHE A 211 3.93 15.05 -2.51
C PHE A 211 2.78 16.05 -2.43
N THR A 212 1.53 15.59 -2.57
CA THR A 212 0.39 16.45 -2.20
C THR A 212 0.35 16.59 -0.67
N PRO A 213 0.35 17.80 -0.10
CA PRO A 213 0.21 17.97 1.35
C PRO A 213 -1.13 17.43 1.86
N PHE A 214 -1.13 16.85 3.06
CA PHE A 214 -2.35 16.37 3.68
C PHE A 214 -3.21 17.54 4.17
N LYS A 215 -4.51 17.44 3.90
CA LYS A 215 -5.55 18.36 4.40
C LYS A 215 -6.48 17.69 5.42
N LYS A 216 -6.36 16.37 5.57
CA LYS A 216 -7.13 15.50 6.46
C LYS A 216 -6.24 14.36 6.94
N LEU A 217 -6.64 13.71 8.03
CA LEU A 217 -5.94 12.54 8.59
C LEU A 217 -6.25 11.22 7.88
N GLU A 218 -7.08 11.24 6.84
CA GLU A 218 -7.36 10.07 6.01
C GLU A 218 -6.05 9.54 5.39
N PRO A 219 -5.72 8.24 5.50
CA PRO A 219 -4.52 7.68 4.92
C PRO A 219 -4.58 7.80 3.41
N ARG A 220 -3.43 8.04 2.80
CA ARG A 220 -3.30 7.95 1.36
C ARG A 220 -2.68 6.61 1.00
N ARG A 221 -3.49 5.69 0.48
CA ARG A 221 -3.04 4.38 0.04
C ARG A 221 -2.05 4.50 -1.12
N ILE A 222 -0.91 3.82 -0.98
CA ILE A 222 0.09 3.62 -2.03
C ILE A 222 -0.22 2.35 -2.82
N TRP A 223 -0.54 1.26 -2.12
CA TRP A 223 -0.79 -0.06 -2.72
C TRP A 223 -1.51 -0.98 -1.72
N GLY A 224 -2.19 -2.02 -2.24
CA GLY A 224 -2.73 -3.13 -1.45
C GLY A 224 -4.26 -3.12 -1.35
N ALA A 225 -4.80 -3.99 -0.49
CA ALA A 225 -6.24 -4.20 -0.32
C ALA A 225 -6.98 -2.87 -0.05
N ASP A 226 -8.18 -2.72 -0.61
CA ASP A 226 -9.01 -1.51 -0.47
C ASP A 226 -10.09 -1.64 0.61
N SER A 227 -10.37 -2.86 1.07
CA SER A 227 -11.44 -3.10 2.02
C SER A 227 -11.17 -4.22 3.02
N PRO A 228 -11.86 -4.21 4.18
CA PRO A 228 -11.78 -5.29 5.16
C PRO A 228 -12.13 -6.68 4.60
N ILE A 229 -13.10 -6.78 3.67
CA ILE A 229 -13.50 -8.07 3.10
C ILE A 229 -12.41 -8.68 2.21
N GLU A 230 -11.66 -7.85 1.48
CA GLU A 230 -10.48 -8.31 0.73
C GLU A 230 -9.40 -8.82 1.68
N LEU A 231 -9.14 -8.09 2.78
CA LEU A 231 -8.20 -8.51 3.81
C LEU A 231 -8.60 -9.87 4.42
N PHE A 232 -9.86 -10.05 4.78
CA PHE A 232 -10.31 -11.30 5.42
C PHE A 232 -10.14 -12.49 4.49
N LEU A 233 -10.52 -12.35 3.21
CA LEU A 233 -10.31 -13.41 2.23
C LEU A 233 -8.82 -13.67 1.98
N LEU A 234 -8.00 -12.64 1.87
CA LEU A 234 -6.55 -12.77 1.75
C LEU A 234 -5.94 -13.54 2.92
N GLN A 235 -6.37 -13.26 4.16
CA GLN A 235 -5.86 -13.93 5.36
C GLN A 235 -6.18 -15.42 5.35
N GLU A 236 -7.42 -15.79 4.99
CA GLU A 236 -7.80 -17.19 4.90
C GLU A 236 -7.08 -17.92 3.77
N LEU A 237 -6.91 -17.28 2.61
CA LEU A 237 -6.13 -17.84 1.50
C LEU A 237 -4.65 -18.04 1.89
N ALA A 238 -4.04 -17.06 2.54
CA ALA A 238 -2.67 -17.17 3.03
C ALA A 238 -2.50 -18.30 4.06
N ARG A 239 -3.50 -18.51 4.94
CA ARG A 239 -3.52 -19.63 5.90
C ARG A 239 -3.56 -20.99 5.18
N ARG A 240 -4.16 -21.05 4.00
CA ARG A 240 -4.22 -22.24 3.13
C ARG A 240 -3.02 -22.36 2.17
N GLY A 241 -2.04 -21.47 2.27
CA GLY A 241 -0.83 -21.49 1.42
C GLY A 241 -0.99 -20.79 0.08
N HIS A 242 -2.07 -20.04 -0.13
CA HIS A 242 -2.31 -19.29 -1.36
C HIS A 242 -1.87 -17.83 -1.22
N HIS A 243 -1.10 -17.34 -2.19
CA HIS A 243 -0.52 -16.00 -2.17
C HIS A 243 -0.85 -15.22 -3.45
N PRO A 244 -2.10 -14.75 -3.62
CA PRO A 244 -2.49 -13.98 -4.78
C PRO A 244 -1.79 -12.61 -4.81
N GLN A 245 -1.66 -12.04 -6.01
CA GLN A 245 -1.30 -10.63 -6.18
C GLN A 245 -2.52 -9.74 -5.92
N LEU A 246 -2.31 -8.62 -5.24
CA LEU A 246 -3.37 -7.67 -4.91
C LEU A 246 -3.54 -6.63 -6.01
N GLN A 247 -4.79 -6.20 -6.23
CA GLN A 247 -5.13 -5.02 -7.05
C GLN A 247 -4.51 -5.09 -8.46
N MET A 248 -4.81 -6.19 -9.17
CA MET A 248 -4.27 -6.45 -10.51
C MET A 248 -5.07 -5.69 -11.56
N LEU A 249 -4.43 -4.80 -12.32
CA LEU A 249 -5.04 -4.12 -13.45
C LEU A 249 -5.22 -5.10 -14.61
N ILE A 250 -6.41 -5.14 -15.20
CA ILE A 250 -6.70 -5.94 -16.40
C ILE A 250 -7.14 -5.01 -17.53
N MET A 251 -6.43 -5.05 -18.65
CA MET A 251 -6.57 -4.13 -19.77
C MET A 251 -7.47 -4.71 -20.88
N GLU A 252 -7.91 -3.89 -21.85
CA GLU A 252 -8.84 -4.35 -22.90
C GLU A 252 -8.27 -5.39 -23.86
N ASN A 253 -6.96 -5.57 -23.88
CA ASN A 253 -6.25 -6.59 -24.65
C ASN A 253 -6.00 -7.88 -23.84
N GLY A 254 -6.50 -7.96 -22.61
CA GLY A 254 -6.25 -9.08 -21.70
C GLY A 254 -4.89 -9.05 -20.99
N GLY A 255 -4.08 -8.01 -21.19
CA GLY A 255 -2.85 -7.77 -20.45
C GLY A 255 -3.13 -7.49 -18.98
N THR A 256 -2.29 -8.03 -18.09
CA THR A 256 -2.43 -7.89 -16.63
C THR A 256 -1.21 -7.20 -16.03
N TYR A 257 -1.43 -6.15 -15.24
CA TYR A 257 -0.36 -5.33 -14.67
C TYR A 257 -0.56 -5.11 -13.16
N PRO A 258 0.43 -5.44 -12.31
CA PRO A 258 0.28 -5.33 -10.86
C PRO A 258 0.36 -3.88 -10.34
N SER A 259 0.63 -2.91 -11.23
CA SER A 259 0.51 -1.48 -10.96
C SER A 259 0.48 -0.68 -12.26
N PHE A 260 0.05 0.57 -12.21
CA PHE A 260 0.14 1.48 -13.35
C PHE A 260 1.59 1.71 -13.82
N TYR A 261 2.57 1.62 -12.91
CA TYR A 261 3.98 1.76 -13.28
C TYR A 261 4.44 0.59 -14.16
N ASN A 262 3.97 -0.63 -13.86
CA ASN A 262 4.22 -1.79 -14.72
C ASN A 262 3.59 -1.62 -16.11
N LEU A 263 2.35 -1.12 -16.17
CA LEU A 263 1.68 -0.83 -17.44
C LEU A 263 2.43 0.22 -18.26
N TRP A 264 2.90 1.30 -17.65
CA TRP A 264 3.61 2.35 -18.37
C TRP A 264 5.00 1.93 -18.84
N GLY A 265 5.66 1.04 -18.08
CA GLY A 265 6.95 0.46 -18.45
C GLY A 265 6.88 -0.49 -19.66
N ASP A 266 5.70 -1.01 -19.98
CA ASP A 266 5.46 -1.89 -21.11
C ASP A 266 5.36 -1.08 -22.43
N LEU A 267 6.41 -1.12 -23.25
CA LEU A 267 6.50 -0.31 -24.46
C LEU A 267 5.43 -0.65 -25.50
N ASP A 268 5.03 -1.92 -25.57
CA ASP A 268 4.10 -2.44 -26.58
C ASP A 268 2.64 -2.15 -26.20
N PHE A 269 2.37 -2.11 -24.89
CA PHE A 269 1.00 -2.05 -24.37
C PHE A 269 0.69 -0.81 -23.52
N ARG A 270 1.63 0.10 -23.28
CA ARG A 270 1.36 1.36 -22.56
C ARG A 270 0.30 2.26 -23.22
N TYR A 271 0.04 2.06 -24.51
CA TYR A 271 -1.02 2.73 -25.26
C TYR A 271 -2.31 1.90 -25.34
N SER A 272 -2.33 0.70 -24.74
CA SER A 272 -3.52 -0.15 -24.69
C SER A 272 -4.68 0.65 -24.11
N HIS A 273 -5.85 0.44 -24.70
CA HIS A 273 -7.10 1.08 -24.33
C HIS A 273 -7.45 0.85 -22.84
N ALA A 274 -8.46 1.60 -22.37
CA ALA A 274 -8.85 1.75 -20.96
C ALA A 274 -8.78 0.46 -20.11
N ALA A 275 -8.47 0.58 -18.82
CA ALA A 275 -8.59 -0.56 -17.91
C ALA A 275 -10.02 -1.13 -17.96
N VAL A 276 -10.14 -2.45 -18.13
CA VAL A 276 -11.42 -3.16 -18.06
C VAL A 276 -11.91 -3.18 -16.62
N THR A 277 -11.01 -3.58 -15.73
CA THR A 277 -11.25 -3.66 -14.29
C THR A 277 -9.92 -3.78 -13.55
N GLU A 278 -9.98 -3.62 -12.23
CA GLU A 278 -8.95 -4.04 -11.29
C GLU A 278 -9.51 -5.23 -10.50
N ALA A 279 -8.76 -6.32 -10.41
CA ALA A 279 -9.14 -7.49 -9.61
C ALA A 279 -8.54 -7.37 -8.22
N ASP A 280 -9.35 -7.62 -7.18
CA ASP A 280 -8.91 -7.46 -5.80
C ASP A 280 -7.78 -8.44 -5.46
N LEU A 281 -7.94 -9.69 -5.88
CA LEU A 281 -6.93 -10.74 -5.80
C LEU A 281 -6.76 -11.38 -7.18
N TYR A 282 -5.53 -11.73 -7.55
CA TYR A 282 -5.23 -12.35 -8.83
C TYR A 282 -4.18 -13.44 -8.70
N PHE A 283 -4.43 -14.58 -9.34
CA PHE A 283 -3.51 -15.71 -9.44
C PHE A 283 -2.92 -15.74 -10.85
N PRO A 284 -1.67 -15.28 -11.05
CA PRO A 284 -1.12 -15.10 -12.39
C PRO A 284 -0.96 -16.40 -13.18
N GLU A 285 -0.53 -17.47 -12.51
CA GLU A 285 -0.29 -18.77 -13.14
C GLU A 285 -1.60 -19.40 -13.63
N GLN A 286 -2.62 -19.42 -12.76
CA GLN A 286 -3.93 -20.00 -13.05
C GLN A 286 -4.85 -19.04 -13.83
N ARG A 287 -4.44 -17.79 -14.02
CA ARG A 287 -5.24 -16.70 -14.62
C ARG A 287 -6.61 -16.55 -13.96
N ILE A 288 -6.65 -16.51 -12.64
CA ILE A 288 -7.89 -16.35 -11.87
C ILE A 288 -7.96 -14.96 -11.28
N ALA A 289 -9.06 -14.24 -11.54
CA ALA A 289 -9.36 -12.94 -10.97
C ALA A 289 -10.48 -13.05 -9.95
N VAL A 290 -10.20 -12.71 -8.69
CA VAL A 290 -11.18 -12.74 -7.61
C VAL A 290 -11.66 -11.32 -7.31
N PHE A 291 -12.98 -11.16 -7.20
CA PHE A 291 -13.64 -9.90 -6.86
C PHE A 291 -14.42 -10.07 -5.55
N CYS A 292 -14.12 -9.23 -4.57
CA CYS A 292 -14.77 -9.12 -3.28
C CYS A 292 -15.89 -8.07 -3.36
N ASP A 293 -17.08 -8.50 -3.78
CA ASP A 293 -18.18 -7.60 -4.06
C ASP A 293 -18.82 -7.08 -2.77
N GLY A 294 -18.54 -5.82 -2.41
CA GLY A 294 -19.15 -5.15 -1.25
C GLY A 294 -20.69 -5.17 -1.32
N GLY A 295 -21.34 -5.52 -0.19
CA GLY A 295 -22.80 -5.76 -0.09
C GLY A 295 -23.72 -4.55 -0.33
N ARG A 296 -23.19 -3.41 -0.77
CA ARG A 296 -23.97 -2.23 -1.14
C ARG A 296 -24.41 -2.31 -2.61
N PHE A 297 -25.69 -2.63 -2.75
CA PHE A 297 -26.62 -2.29 -3.84
C PHE A 297 -26.76 -3.28 -5.02
N HIS A 298 -27.75 -4.17 -4.85
CA HIS A 298 -28.58 -4.78 -5.88
C HIS A 298 -29.33 -3.70 -6.71
N SER A 299 -28.61 -2.88 -7.47
CA SER A 299 -29.22 -2.23 -8.64
C SER A 299 -28.97 -3.16 -9.83
N GLY A 300 -30.01 -3.45 -10.63
CA GLY A 300 -29.88 -4.33 -11.80
C GLY A 300 -28.79 -3.87 -12.79
N GLY A 301 -28.45 -2.57 -12.80
CA GLY A 301 -27.39 -2.00 -13.62
C GLY A 301 -25.97 -2.42 -13.20
N LYS A 302 -25.67 -2.48 -11.89
CA LYS A 302 -24.33 -2.90 -11.42
C LYS A 302 -24.06 -4.37 -11.76
N LYS A 303 -25.06 -5.23 -11.52
CA LYS A 303 -24.97 -6.67 -11.85
C LYS A 303 -24.68 -6.90 -13.34
N LYS A 304 -25.37 -6.18 -14.23
CA LYS A 304 -25.11 -6.25 -15.68
C LYS A 304 -23.70 -5.81 -16.05
N LYS A 305 -23.18 -4.76 -15.41
CA LYS A 305 -21.79 -4.31 -15.62
C LYS A 305 -20.80 -5.38 -15.17
N ASP A 306 -21.01 -5.96 -13.99
CA ASP A 306 -20.16 -7.01 -13.42
C ASP A 306 -20.18 -8.29 -14.26
N GLU A 307 -21.35 -8.68 -14.79
CA GLU A 307 -21.51 -9.78 -15.74
C GLU A 307 -20.77 -9.50 -17.06
N ALA A 308 -20.91 -8.30 -17.63
CA ALA A 308 -20.20 -7.92 -18.85
C ALA A 308 -18.68 -7.92 -18.68
N ILE A 309 -18.18 -7.45 -17.52
CA ILE A 309 -16.76 -7.55 -17.16
C ILE A 309 -16.36 -9.03 -17.11
N SER A 310 -17.15 -9.86 -16.42
CA SER A 310 -16.85 -11.29 -16.27
C SER A 310 -16.79 -12.03 -17.62
N GLU A 311 -17.71 -11.72 -18.53
CA GLU A 311 -17.70 -12.26 -19.90
C GLU A 311 -16.46 -11.81 -20.68
N LYS A 312 -16.11 -10.52 -20.60
CA LYS A 312 -14.90 -9.98 -21.24
C LYS A 312 -13.63 -10.65 -20.71
N LEU A 313 -13.54 -10.88 -19.40
CA LEU A 313 -12.41 -11.58 -18.76
C LEU A 313 -12.29 -13.03 -19.25
N ARG A 314 -13.41 -13.76 -19.36
CA ARG A 314 -13.39 -15.13 -19.93
C ARG A 314 -12.91 -15.11 -21.38
N GLY A 315 -13.26 -14.09 -22.15
CA GLY A 315 -12.73 -13.86 -23.50
C GLY A 315 -11.21 -13.71 -23.56
N PHE A 316 -10.56 -13.26 -22.46
CA PHE A 316 -9.11 -13.19 -22.32
C PHE A 316 -8.48 -14.45 -21.70
N GLY A 317 -9.26 -15.52 -21.52
CA GLY A 317 -8.81 -16.70 -20.79
C GLY A 317 -8.50 -16.41 -19.32
N ILE A 318 -9.22 -15.46 -18.71
CA ILE A 318 -9.16 -15.17 -17.27
C ILE A 318 -10.45 -15.67 -16.63
N THR A 319 -10.34 -16.47 -15.57
CA THR A 319 -11.49 -17.01 -14.84
C THR A 319 -11.92 -16.03 -13.75
N PRO A 320 -13.10 -15.38 -13.85
CA PRO A 320 -13.58 -14.48 -12.81
C PRO A 320 -14.29 -15.27 -11.69
N VAL A 321 -13.88 -15.03 -10.44
CA VAL A 321 -14.51 -15.56 -9.22
C VAL A 321 -15.07 -14.39 -8.42
N ARG A 322 -16.40 -14.24 -8.40
CA ARG A 322 -17.08 -13.17 -7.67
C ARG A 322 -17.65 -13.68 -6.35
N ILE A 323 -17.24 -13.07 -5.24
CA ILE A 323 -17.67 -13.46 -3.90
C ILE A 323 -18.29 -12.24 -3.23
N ASP A 324 -19.53 -12.37 -2.77
CA ASP A 324 -20.19 -11.29 -2.06
C ASP A 324 -19.58 -11.11 -0.66
N GLY A 325 -19.42 -9.86 -0.23
CA GLY A 325 -18.83 -9.54 1.07
C GLY A 325 -19.62 -10.10 2.25
N ARG A 326 -20.93 -10.37 2.08
CA ARG A 326 -21.74 -11.00 3.13
C ARG A 326 -21.34 -12.47 3.32
N THR A 327 -21.06 -13.19 2.25
CA THR A 327 -20.48 -14.54 2.30
C THR A 327 -19.09 -14.50 2.92
N ILE A 328 -18.22 -13.55 2.57
CA ILE A 328 -16.89 -13.42 3.21
C ILE A 328 -17.01 -13.23 4.73
N VAL A 329 -17.95 -12.40 5.20
CA VAL A 329 -18.14 -12.12 6.63
C VAL A 329 -18.76 -13.30 7.39
N ASN A 330 -19.76 -13.97 6.79
CA ASN A 330 -20.53 -15.02 7.49
C ASN A 330 -20.01 -16.44 7.28
N ASP A 331 -19.33 -16.70 6.16
CA ASP A 331 -18.80 -17.99 5.75
C ASP A 331 -17.47 -17.82 4.99
N LEU A 332 -16.46 -17.31 5.71
CA LEU A 332 -15.13 -17.10 5.16
C LEU A 332 -14.51 -18.39 4.59
N ALA A 333 -14.76 -19.53 5.26
CA ALA A 333 -14.25 -20.81 4.81
C ALA A 333 -14.87 -21.23 3.48
N GLY A 334 -16.19 -21.06 3.31
CA GLY A 334 -16.89 -21.27 2.06
C GLY A 334 -16.46 -20.29 0.95
N ALA A 335 -16.20 -19.03 1.29
CA ALA A 335 -15.63 -18.06 0.36
C ALA A 335 -14.27 -18.54 -0.20
N ALA A 336 -13.36 -18.96 0.67
CA ALA A 336 -12.06 -19.48 0.25
C ALA A 336 -12.18 -20.81 -0.53
N ASN A 337 -13.10 -21.71 -0.15
CA ASN A 337 -13.37 -22.94 -0.91
C ASN A 337 -13.76 -22.65 -2.38
N ARG A 338 -14.50 -21.56 -2.63
CA ARG A 338 -14.87 -21.16 -4.00
C ARG A 338 -13.67 -20.73 -4.84
N VAL A 339 -12.68 -20.09 -4.21
CA VAL A 339 -11.41 -19.73 -4.87
C VAL A 339 -10.61 -20.99 -5.16
N GLU A 340 -10.46 -21.89 -4.18
CA GLU A 340 -9.73 -23.16 -4.34
C GLU A 340 -10.34 -24.08 -5.39
N ALA A 341 -11.67 -24.15 -5.47
CA ALA A 341 -12.35 -24.90 -6.52
C ALA A 341 -12.01 -24.36 -7.93
N ALA A 342 -11.86 -23.04 -8.07
CA ALA A 342 -11.45 -22.43 -9.32
C ALA A 342 -9.97 -22.72 -9.64
N LEU A 343 -9.09 -22.71 -8.62
CA LEU A 343 -7.68 -23.06 -8.76
C LEU A 343 -7.53 -24.53 -9.21
N ALA A 344 -8.18 -25.47 -8.53
CA ALA A 344 -8.12 -26.89 -8.89
C ALA A 344 -8.69 -27.20 -10.28
N GLY A 345 -9.69 -26.43 -10.73
CA GLY A 345 -10.25 -26.55 -12.08
C GLY A 345 -9.31 -26.08 -13.20
N SER A 346 -8.30 -25.26 -12.87
CA SER A 346 -7.32 -24.76 -13.84
C SER A 346 -6.15 -25.72 -14.08
N ASP A 347 -5.81 -26.57 -13.10
CA ASP A 347 -4.75 -27.59 -13.24
C ASP A 347 -5.17 -28.78 -14.15
N ALA A 348 -6.45 -28.86 -14.52
CA ALA A 348 -7.04 -29.93 -15.31
C ALA A 348 -7.23 -29.58 -16.81
N GLN A 349 -6.82 -28.38 -17.24
CA GLN A 349 -6.85 -27.90 -18.63
C GLN A 349 -5.42 -27.69 -19.15
#